data_AF-A0A1J0VX31-F1
#
_entry.id   AF-A0A1J0VX31-F1
#
_cell.length_a   1.000
_cell.length_b   1.000
_cell.length_c   1.000
_cell.angle_alpha   90.00
_cell.angle_beta   90.00
_cell.angle_gamma   90.00
#
_symmetry.space_group_name_H-M   'P 1'
#
loop_
_entity.id
_entity.type
_entity.pdbx_description
1 polymer ?
#
loop_
_entity_poly.entity_id
_entity_poly.type
_entity_poly.pdbx_seq_one_letter_code
_entity_poly.pdbx_strand_id
1 'polypeptide(L)'
;MQPNRTGLPNTAALDQAVEEGGLWIEGVLVADGAPERCAQRYERLADEAEAQLRVLSQAAVLPGFGGLPSGAALRTGFETKTGDALDRLRAYASAARDLAALFRAAGTAYQDSDQALAGAIRATGDGDA
;
A
#
# COMPACT_ATOMS: atom_id res chain seq x y z
N MET A 1 -23.94 19.62 -0.20
CA MET A 1 -23.20 20.63 -0.98
C MET A 1 -23.50 20.44 -2.45
N GLN A 2 -24.00 21.47 -3.14
CA GLN A 2 -24.13 21.45 -4.60
C GLN A 2 -22.79 21.83 -5.24
N PRO A 3 -22.36 21.20 -6.34
CA PRO A 3 -21.12 21.55 -7.02
C PRO A 3 -21.30 22.84 -7.85
N ASN A 4 -20.37 23.78 -7.71
CA ASN A 4 -20.31 24.99 -8.52
C ASN A 4 -19.67 24.69 -9.89
N ARG A 5 -20.12 25.41 -10.92
CA ARG A 5 -20.16 25.00 -12.33
C ARG A 5 -18.96 25.44 -13.18
N THR A 6 -17.79 25.61 -12.58
CA THR A 6 -16.57 26.06 -13.26
C THR A 6 -15.47 25.05 -12.99
N GLY A 7 -15.00 24.39 -14.05
CA GLY A 7 -14.07 23.24 -14.00
C GLY A 7 -12.63 23.57 -13.59
N LEU A 8 -12.45 24.43 -12.59
CA LEU A 8 -11.19 24.61 -11.88
C LEU A 8 -11.38 24.12 -10.44
N PRO A 9 -10.49 23.28 -9.91
CA PRO A 9 -10.58 22.83 -8.53
C PRO A 9 -10.58 24.04 -7.61
N ASN A 10 -11.58 24.13 -6.73
CA ASN A 10 -11.70 25.21 -5.76
C ASN A 10 -10.60 25.02 -4.69
N THR A 11 -9.46 25.68 -4.90
CA THR A 11 -8.28 25.58 -4.02
C THR A 11 -8.59 25.98 -2.59
N ALA A 12 -9.47 26.97 -2.37
CA ALA A 12 -9.90 27.34 -1.03
C ALA A 12 -10.71 26.24 -0.32
N ALA A 13 -11.51 25.46 -1.07
CA ALA A 13 -12.19 24.30 -0.50
C ALA A 13 -11.24 23.11 -0.27
N LEU A 14 -10.15 23.02 -1.03
CA LEU A 14 -9.08 22.05 -0.79
C LEU A 14 -8.28 22.42 0.47
N ASP A 15 -7.89 23.69 0.62
CA ASP A 15 -7.18 24.20 1.79
C ASP A 15 -8.02 24.05 3.07
N GLN A 16 -9.30 24.40 3.00
CA GLN A 16 -10.23 24.19 4.11
C GLN A 16 -10.43 22.70 4.43
N ALA A 17 -10.50 21.82 3.41
CA ALA A 17 -10.55 20.38 3.64
C ALA A 17 -9.23 19.82 4.19
N VAL A 18 -8.08 20.46 3.97
CA VAL A 18 -6.81 20.09 4.61
C VAL A 18 -6.81 20.55 6.07
N GLU A 19 -7.21 21.79 6.36
CA GLU A 19 -7.32 22.34 7.72
C GLU A 19 -8.34 21.59 8.58
N GLU A 20 -9.48 21.19 7.99
CA GLU A 20 -10.54 20.45 8.67
C GLU A 20 -10.25 18.94 8.79
N GLY A 21 -9.12 18.46 8.27
CA GLY A 21 -8.79 17.05 8.31
C GLY A 21 -9.71 16.18 7.44
N GLY A 22 -10.03 16.66 6.24
CA GLY A 22 -10.94 16.06 5.26
C GLY A 22 -10.33 15.72 3.89
N LEU A 23 -9.01 15.85 3.68
CA LEU A 23 -8.39 15.34 2.46
C LEU A 23 -8.12 13.84 2.62
N TRP A 24 -8.89 13.00 1.90
CA TRP A 24 -8.80 11.54 1.99
C TRP A 24 -8.13 10.98 0.74
N ILE A 25 -7.03 10.25 0.90
CA ILE A 25 -6.53 9.34 -0.14
C ILE A 25 -6.89 7.93 0.31
N GLU A 26 -7.71 7.22 -0.48
CA GLU A 26 -8.11 5.83 -0.20
C GLU A 26 -8.69 5.63 1.23
N GLY A 27 -9.44 6.60 1.75
CA GLY A 27 -10.03 6.52 3.09
C GLY A 27 -9.03 6.73 4.25
N VAL A 28 -7.84 7.30 3.97
CA VAL A 28 -6.92 7.80 4.99
C VAL A 28 -6.82 9.32 4.88
N LEU A 29 -7.12 9.99 6.00
CA LEU A 29 -6.89 11.43 6.14
C LEU A 29 -5.41 11.74 5.91
N VAL A 30 -5.11 12.61 4.93
CA VAL A 30 -3.84 13.34 4.72
C VAL A 30 -3.66 14.34 5.88
N ALA A 31 -3.49 13.78 7.06
CA ALA A 31 -2.90 14.44 8.21
C ALA A 31 -1.44 14.01 8.29
N ASP A 32 -0.65 14.71 9.09
CA ASP A 32 0.71 14.28 9.41
C ASP A 32 0.77 12.78 9.77
N GLY A 33 1.79 12.12 9.21
CA GLY A 33 2.02 10.69 9.37
C GLY A 33 1.06 9.78 8.60
N ALA A 34 0.16 10.28 7.75
CA ALA A 34 -0.67 9.45 6.88
C ALA A 34 0.14 8.47 6.00
N PRO A 35 1.24 8.90 5.34
CA PRO A 35 2.05 7.99 4.54
C PRO A 35 2.65 6.84 5.36
N GLU A 36 3.10 7.14 6.59
CA GLU A 36 3.63 6.12 7.49
C GLU A 36 2.55 5.14 7.98
N ARG A 37 1.34 5.63 8.30
CA ARG A 37 0.21 4.75 8.65
C ARG A 37 -0.18 3.82 7.50
N CYS A 38 -0.18 4.33 6.27
CA CYS A 38 -0.40 3.52 5.06
C CYS A 38 0.69 2.46 4.92
N ALA A 39 1.96 2.86 5.03
CA ALA A 39 3.09 1.95 4.94
C ALA A 39 2.99 0.80 5.96
N GLN A 40 2.72 1.11 7.23
CA GLN A 40 2.54 0.09 8.28
C GLN A 40 1.38 -0.86 8.02
N ARG A 41 0.33 -0.40 7.34
CA ARG A 41 -0.80 -1.28 6.98
C ARG A 41 -0.41 -2.27 5.91
N TYR A 42 0.36 -1.83 4.92
CA TYR A 42 0.87 -2.72 3.87
C TYR A 42 1.95 -3.68 4.37
N GLU A 43 2.81 -3.26 5.32
CA GLU A 43 3.75 -4.18 6.00
C GLU A 43 2.99 -5.30 6.73
N ARG A 44 1.98 -4.95 7.54
CA ARG A 44 1.15 -5.96 8.22
C ARG A 44 0.45 -6.91 7.26
N LEU A 45 0.02 -6.41 6.11
CA LEU A 45 -0.58 -7.23 5.06
C LEU A 45 0.44 -8.21 4.45
N ALA A 46 1.66 -7.75 4.20
CA ALA A 46 2.75 -8.61 3.72
C ALA A 46 3.10 -9.70 4.74
N ASP A 47 3.19 -9.33 6.03
CA ASP A 47 3.50 -10.27 7.12
C ASP A 47 2.44 -11.36 7.25
N GLU A 48 1.15 -11.00 7.16
CA GLU A 48 0.05 -11.94 7.18
C GLU A 48 0.07 -12.88 5.97
N ALA A 49 0.31 -12.35 4.76
CA ALA A 49 0.43 -13.15 3.56
C ALA A 49 1.60 -14.16 3.65
N GLU A 50 2.73 -13.75 4.22
CA GLU A 50 3.86 -14.66 4.47
C GLU A 50 3.60 -15.69 5.55
N ALA A 51 2.84 -15.35 6.59
CA ALA A 51 2.40 -16.31 7.58
C ALA A 51 1.56 -17.42 6.94
N GLN A 52 0.61 -17.04 6.09
CA GLN A 52 -0.20 -17.98 5.31
C GLN A 52 0.66 -18.81 4.37
N LEU A 53 1.65 -18.21 3.69
CA LEU A 53 2.59 -18.92 2.83
C LEU A 53 3.33 -20.03 3.59
N ARG A 54 3.85 -19.74 4.79
CA ARG A 54 4.57 -20.72 5.62
C ARG A 54 3.68 -21.90 5.99
N VAL A 55 2.41 -21.65 6.35
CA VAL A 55 1.45 -22.71 6.68
C VAL A 55 1.11 -23.54 5.44
N LEU A 56 0.77 -22.90 4.32
CA LEU A 56 0.33 -23.58 3.10
C LEU A 56 1.46 -24.37 2.43
N SER A 57 2.70 -23.88 2.49
CA SER A 57 3.87 -24.58 1.95
C SER A 57 4.10 -25.95 2.59
N GLN A 58 3.73 -26.12 3.87
CA GLN A 58 3.84 -27.38 4.58
C GLN A 58 2.73 -28.37 4.19
N ALA A 59 1.55 -27.85 3.82
CA ALA A 59 0.41 -28.64 3.37
C ALA A 59 0.46 -29.01 1.87
N ALA A 60 1.40 -28.44 1.11
CA ALA A 60 1.50 -28.62 -0.33
C ALA A 60 1.92 -30.03 -0.77
N VAL A 61 2.46 -30.84 0.14
CA VAL A 61 2.89 -32.21 -0.13
C VAL A 61 1.91 -33.18 0.52
N LEU A 62 1.02 -33.76 -0.29
CA LEU A 62 -0.03 -34.66 0.19
C LEU A 62 0.25 -36.12 -0.27
N PRO A 63 0.47 -37.05 0.67
CA PRO A 63 0.40 -38.47 0.36
C PRO A 63 -1.07 -38.89 0.16
N GLY A 64 -1.32 -39.94 -0.62
CA GLY A 64 -2.64 -40.61 -0.64
C GLY A 64 -3.40 -40.64 -1.97
N PHE A 65 -2.83 -40.18 -3.08
CA PHE A 65 -3.48 -40.30 -4.40
C PHE A 65 -3.50 -41.72 -4.99
N GLY A 66 -2.87 -42.70 -4.33
CA GLY A 66 -2.79 -44.11 -4.77
C GLY A 66 -1.70 -44.36 -5.83
N GLY A 67 -1.40 -45.64 -6.08
CA GLY A 67 -0.33 -46.08 -7.00
C GLY A 67 -0.73 -46.24 -8.47
N LEU A 68 -1.99 -45.98 -8.81
CA LEU A 68 -2.48 -46.07 -10.20
C LEU A 68 -2.01 -44.85 -11.02
N PRO A 69 -1.89 -44.96 -12.36
CA PRO A 69 -1.52 -43.84 -13.23
C PRO A 69 -2.42 -42.60 -13.06
N SER A 70 -3.72 -42.80 -12.81
CA SER A 70 -4.68 -41.74 -12.51
C SER A 70 -4.36 -41.00 -11.20
N GLY A 71 -3.87 -41.72 -10.18
CA GLY A 71 -3.41 -41.14 -8.92
C GLY A 71 -2.16 -40.28 -9.10
N ALA A 72 -1.21 -40.74 -9.91
CA ALA A 72 -0.02 -39.96 -10.25
C ALA A 72 -0.39 -38.64 -10.96
N ALA A 73 -1.32 -38.69 -11.92
CA ALA A 73 -1.77 -37.50 -12.65
C ALA A 73 -2.47 -36.48 -11.73
N LEU A 74 -3.32 -36.94 -10.81
CA LEU A 74 -3.99 -36.07 -9.83
C LEU A 74 -3.01 -35.41 -8.87
N ARG A 75 -2.03 -36.18 -8.36
CA ARG A 75 -0.96 -35.64 -7.51
C ARG A 75 -0.20 -34.53 -8.22
N THR A 76 0.27 -34.77 -9.44
CA THR A 76 0.99 -33.75 -10.22
C THR A 76 0.13 -32.51 -10.45
N GLY A 77 -1.13 -32.68 -10.85
CA GLY A 77 -2.03 -31.54 -11.06
C GLY A 77 -2.30 -30.74 -9.78
N PHE A 78 -2.38 -31.42 -8.63
CA PHE A 78 -2.51 -30.78 -7.32
C PHE A 78 -1.25 -30.01 -6.93
N GLU A 79 -0.08 -30.63 -7.06
CA GLU A 79 1.23 -30.03 -6.75
C GLU A 79 1.49 -28.79 -7.61
N THR A 80 1.22 -28.85 -8.92
CA THR A 80 1.34 -27.69 -9.82
C THR A 80 0.43 -26.54 -9.39
N LYS A 81 -0.86 -26.80 -9.15
CA LYS A 81 -1.80 -25.75 -8.73
C LYS A 81 -1.43 -25.14 -7.38
N THR A 82 -0.90 -25.96 -6.48
CA THR A 82 -0.45 -25.49 -5.17
C THR A 82 0.79 -24.62 -5.31
N GLY A 83 1.74 -25.01 -6.17
CA GLY A 83 2.89 -24.19 -6.55
C GLY A 83 2.47 -22.82 -7.08
N ASP A 84 1.59 -22.79 -8.08
CA ASP A 84 1.07 -21.54 -8.68
C ASP A 84 0.38 -20.64 -7.65
N ALA A 85 -0.40 -21.23 -6.73
CA ALA A 85 -1.08 -20.48 -5.68
C ALA A 85 -0.09 -19.87 -4.69
N LEU A 86 0.94 -20.63 -4.28
CA LEU A 86 2.00 -20.13 -3.40
C LEU A 86 2.80 -19.00 -4.07
N ASP A 87 3.10 -19.11 -5.36
CA ASP A 87 3.82 -18.07 -6.10
C ASP A 87 3.01 -16.78 -6.21
N ARG A 88 1.69 -16.87 -6.44
CA ARG A 88 0.81 -15.70 -6.41
C ARG A 88 0.77 -15.04 -5.03
N LEU A 89 0.73 -15.83 -3.96
CA LEU A 89 0.74 -15.29 -2.60
C LEU A 89 2.07 -14.61 -2.26
N ARG A 90 3.21 -15.16 -2.72
CA ARG A 90 4.53 -14.49 -2.62
C ARG A 90 4.54 -13.16 -3.37
N ALA A 91 4.06 -13.14 -4.61
CA ALA A 91 3.99 -11.92 -5.41
C ALA A 91 3.12 -10.85 -4.73
N TYR A 92 2.02 -11.26 -4.11
CA TYR A 92 1.16 -10.36 -3.35
C TYR A 92 1.86 -9.75 -2.12
N ALA A 93 2.58 -10.57 -1.34
CA ALA A 93 3.37 -10.08 -0.21
C ALA A 93 4.47 -9.09 -0.66
N SER A 94 5.15 -9.38 -1.77
CA SER A 94 6.15 -8.47 -2.35
C SER A 94 5.53 -7.14 -2.76
N ALA A 95 4.43 -7.16 -3.51
CA ALA A 95 3.76 -5.95 -3.96
C ALA A 95 3.27 -5.09 -2.79
N ALA A 96 2.81 -5.70 -1.70
CA ALA A 96 2.46 -4.98 -0.48
C ALA A 96 3.68 -4.25 0.11
N ARG A 97 4.86 -4.89 0.16
CA ARG A 97 6.09 -4.20 0.63
C ARG A 97 6.53 -3.07 -0.29
N ASP A 98 6.43 -3.25 -1.59
CA ASP A 98 6.75 -2.21 -2.56
C ASP A 98 5.85 -0.98 -2.36
N LEU A 99 4.56 -1.18 -2.11
CA LEU A 99 3.64 -0.10 -1.75
C LEU A 99 4.02 0.56 -0.43
N ALA A 100 4.40 -0.19 0.59
CA ALA A 100 4.85 0.38 1.86
C ALA A 100 6.07 1.29 1.68
N ALA A 101 7.06 0.84 0.89
CA ALA A 101 8.24 1.64 0.55
C ALA A 101 7.86 2.91 -0.22
N LEU A 102 6.95 2.80 -1.19
CA LEU A 102 6.47 3.94 -1.97
C LEU A 102 5.78 4.99 -1.09
N PHE A 103 4.94 4.57 -0.14
CA PHE A 103 4.28 5.51 0.77
C PHE A 103 5.30 6.26 1.64
N ARG A 104 6.32 5.58 2.16
CA ARG A 104 7.39 6.26 2.93
C ARG A 104 8.14 7.27 2.07
N ALA A 105 8.53 6.88 0.86
CA ALA A 105 9.23 7.77 -0.08
C ALA A 105 8.39 9.00 -0.44
N ALA A 106 7.09 8.82 -0.70
CA ALA A 106 6.16 9.92 -0.94
C ALA A 106 6.06 10.84 0.29
N GLY A 107 5.97 10.26 1.50
CA GLY A 107 5.93 11.04 2.74
C GLY A 107 7.16 11.92 2.96
N THR A 108 8.35 11.39 2.72
CA THR A 108 9.61 12.17 2.79
C THR A 108 9.61 13.29 1.75
N ALA A 109 9.26 13.00 0.50
CA ALA A 109 9.24 14.02 -0.55
C ALA A 109 8.28 15.18 -0.26
N TYR A 110 7.13 14.89 0.36
CA TYR A 110 6.19 15.91 0.82
C TYR A 110 6.78 16.77 1.94
N GLN A 111 7.37 16.16 2.96
CA GLN A 111 7.99 16.88 4.08
C GLN A 111 9.13 17.78 3.62
N ASP A 112 9.98 17.28 2.72
CA ASP A 112 11.10 18.06 2.17
C ASP A 112 10.60 19.29 1.40
N SER A 113 9.54 19.10 0.60
CA SER A 113 8.93 20.18 -0.19
C SER A 113 8.30 21.25 0.71
N ASP A 114 7.57 20.83 1.75
CA ASP A 114 6.94 21.73 2.72
C ASP A 114 7.98 22.54 3.50
N GLN A 115 9.04 21.89 3.98
CA GLN A 115 10.14 22.57 4.68
C GLN A 115 10.87 23.57 3.79
N ALA A 116 11.11 23.22 2.52
CA ALA A 116 11.74 24.12 1.55
C ALA A 116 10.87 25.36 1.30
N LEU A 117 9.55 25.17 1.13
CA LEU A 117 8.62 26.27 0.91
C LEU A 117 8.50 27.17 2.16
N ALA A 118 8.36 26.59 3.35
CA ALA A 118 8.33 27.34 4.60
C ALA A 118 9.63 28.13 4.85
N GLY A 119 10.77 27.58 4.43
CA GLY A 119 12.05 28.28 4.42
C GLY A 119 12.06 29.50 3.50
N ALA A 120 11.58 29.34 2.26
CA ALA A 120 11.50 30.42 1.29
C ALA A 120 10.57 31.56 1.76
N ILE A 121 9.40 31.21 2.31
CA ILE A 121 8.43 32.20 2.84
C ILE A 121 9.03 33.00 4.00
N ARG A 122 9.70 32.35 4.96
CA ARG A 122 10.39 33.05 6.06
C ARG A 122 11.46 34.01 5.55
N ALA A 123 12.25 33.56 4.58
CA ALA A 123 13.30 34.40 3.99
C ALA A 123 12.75 35.63 3.24
N THR A 124 11.54 35.55 2.70
CA THR A 124 10.88 36.72 2.06
C THR A 124 10.19 37.63 3.08
N GLY A 125 9.59 37.07 4.14
CA GLY A 125 8.94 37.83 5.20
C GLY A 125 9.90 38.62 6.10
N ASP A 126 11.12 38.12 6.30
CA ASP A 126 12.18 38.82 7.04
C ASP A 126 12.89 39.91 6.22
N GLY A 127 12.64 39.98 4.90
CA GLY A 127 13.27 40.95 3.99
C GLY A 127 12.52 42.28 3.81
N ASP A 128 11.32 42.40 4.38
CA ASP A 128 10.44 43.58 4.29
C ASP A 128 10.37 44.42 5.59
N ALA A 129 11.36 44.29 6.49
CA ALA A 129 11.50 45.07 7.74
C ALA A 129 12.79 45.91 7.74
#